data_AF-T0PVH0-F1
#
_entry.id   AF-T0PVH0-F1
#
_cell.length_a   1.000
_cell.length_b   1.000
_cell.length_c   1.000
_cell.angle_alpha   90.00
_cell.angle_beta   90.00
_cell.angle_gamma   90.00
#
_symmetry.space_group_name_H-M   'P 1'
#
loop_
_entity.id
_entity.type
_entity.pdbx_description
1 polymer ?
#
loop_
_entity_poly.entity_id
_entity_poly.type
_entity_poly.pdbx_seq_one_letter_code
_entity_poly.pdbx_strand_id
1 'polypeptide(L)'
;MLSRTPHLVELRLQGVLFGDSVLAEGPTASNDNLPLLTIRHVLFRSVRFTKAGFDAILSWLDRVTTLDHIDWRFSTFLSDNVDCAVRAIQCCVKAGARFISLNGCGFQLQSTVALAKGFRYIRSRHSIEFDLGSNRMYLGGTRALLKALGACTNVSMRLHSDTIPLIKDSDAQLTKARASGVTVEWTGKILWLRSPVGDLDATPAK
;
A
#
# COMPACT_ATOMS: atom_id res chain seq x y z
N MET A 1 30.93 0.53 25.91
CA MET A 1 29.58 0.00 26.24
C MET A 1 28.72 0.08 24.99
N LEU A 2 28.44 -1.05 24.35
CA LEU A 2 27.53 -1.11 23.20
C LEU A 2 26.10 -1.01 23.74
N SER A 3 25.52 0.18 23.69
CA SER A 3 24.08 0.39 23.88
C SER A 3 23.36 -0.46 22.82
N ARG A 4 22.78 -1.59 23.25
CA ARG A 4 21.91 -2.40 22.39
C ARG A 4 20.65 -1.58 22.16
N THR A 5 20.56 -0.96 20.99
CA THR A 5 19.32 -0.34 20.54
C THR A 5 18.22 -1.40 20.57
N PRO A 6 17.08 -1.13 21.23
CA PRO A 6 15.97 -2.07 21.23
C PRO A 6 15.47 -2.27 19.79
N HIS A 7 15.56 -3.51 19.29
CA HIS A 7 15.12 -3.87 17.95
C HIS A 7 13.65 -4.32 18.00
N LEU A 8 12.72 -3.36 18.04
CA LEU A 8 11.34 -3.70 17.74
C LEU A 8 11.19 -3.85 16.22
N VAL A 9 11.19 -5.09 15.75
CA VAL A 9 11.10 -5.42 14.32
C VAL A 9 9.65 -5.42 13.83
N GLU A 10 8.70 -5.69 14.73
CA GLU A 10 7.30 -5.90 14.39
C GLU A 10 6.35 -5.18 15.38
N LEU A 11 5.37 -4.48 14.84
CA LEU A 11 4.26 -3.87 15.58
C LEU A 11 2.94 -4.50 15.13
N ARG A 12 2.13 -5.01 16.08
CA ARG A 12 0.80 -5.54 15.80
C ARG A 12 -0.27 -4.85 16.63
N LEU A 13 -1.32 -4.35 15.98
CA LEU A 13 -2.56 -3.89 16.59
C LEU A 13 -3.73 -4.64 15.98
N GLN A 14 -4.63 -5.15 16.82
CA GLN A 14 -5.79 -5.90 16.35
C GLN A 14 -7.05 -5.57 17.13
N GLY A 15 -8.12 -5.22 16.42
CA GLY A 15 -9.46 -5.01 17.02
C GLY A 15 -9.55 -3.83 17.98
N VAL A 16 -8.66 -2.84 17.85
CA VAL A 16 -8.61 -1.67 18.73
C VAL A 16 -9.12 -0.41 18.03
N LEU A 17 -9.58 0.56 18.83
CA LEU A 17 -9.78 1.94 18.42
C LEU A 17 -8.48 2.71 18.64
N PHE A 18 -7.92 3.29 17.59
CA PHE A 18 -6.64 3.99 17.62
C PHE A 18 -6.84 5.49 17.36
N GLY A 19 -6.47 6.30 18.36
CA GLY A 19 -6.46 7.76 18.25
C GLY A 19 -7.54 8.51 19.04
N ASP A 20 -8.26 7.85 19.97
CA ASP A 20 -9.19 8.52 20.90
C ASP A 20 -8.58 8.82 22.28
N SER A 21 -7.24 8.83 22.38
CA SER A 21 -6.57 9.24 23.61
C SER A 21 -6.65 10.76 23.75
N VAL A 22 -7.35 11.21 24.79
CA VAL A 22 -7.20 12.52 25.43
C VAL A 22 -5.73 12.69 25.85
N LEU A 23 -4.89 13.13 24.92
CA LEU A 23 -3.56 13.69 25.20
C LEU A 23 -3.49 15.05 24.49
N ALA A 24 -4.35 15.96 24.96
CA ALA A 24 -4.19 17.40 24.79
C ALA A 24 -3.00 17.94 25.61
N GLU A 25 -2.33 17.10 26.41
CA GLU A 25 -1.02 17.39 26.97
C GLU A 25 0.04 16.71 26.12
N GLY A 26 0.47 17.43 25.07
CA GLY A 26 1.58 17.01 24.26
C GLY A 26 2.86 16.94 25.11
N PRO A 27 3.67 15.87 25.02
CA PRO A 27 5.05 15.99 25.44
C PRO A 27 5.74 16.90 24.41
N THR A 28 6.05 18.13 24.82
CA THR A 28 7.01 19.06 24.20
C THR A 28 8.45 18.55 24.28
N ALA A 29 8.64 17.23 24.32
CA ALA A 29 9.96 16.64 24.23
C ALA A 29 10.38 16.69 22.75
N SER A 30 11.38 17.52 22.46
CA SER A 30 12.19 17.44 21.25
C SER A 30 12.57 15.98 21.02
N ASN A 31 11.88 15.34 20.06
CA ASN A 31 11.84 13.89 19.88
C ASN A 31 13.08 13.34 19.15
N ASP A 32 14.20 14.06 19.21
CA ASP A 32 15.44 13.77 18.48
C ASP A 32 16.23 12.60 19.09
N ASN A 33 15.79 12.06 20.23
CA ASN A 33 16.53 11.03 20.98
C ASN A 33 15.72 9.78 21.34
N LEU A 34 14.52 9.58 20.81
CA LEU A 34 13.93 8.24 20.88
C LEU A 34 14.77 7.32 19.99
N PRO A 35 15.29 6.19 20.50
CA PRO A 35 16.02 5.25 19.67
C PRO A 35 15.12 4.89 18.49
N LEU A 36 15.62 5.12 17.27
CA LEU A 36 14.95 4.75 16.03
C LEU A 36 14.72 3.24 16.07
N LEU A 37 13.55 2.83 16.57
CA LEU A 37 13.10 1.45 16.55
C LEU A 37 13.11 1.03 15.09
N THR A 38 13.88 -0.02 14.78
CA THR A 38 14.02 -0.57 13.43
C THR A 38 12.78 -1.39 13.08
N ILE A 39 11.62 -0.72 13.01
CA ILE A 39 10.36 -1.37 12.65
C ILE A 39 10.43 -1.74 11.17
N ARG A 40 10.22 -3.01 10.89
CA ARG A 40 10.18 -3.57 9.53
C ARG A 40 8.80 -4.07 9.16
N HIS A 41 8.02 -4.57 10.12
CA HIS A 41 6.70 -5.15 9.89
C HIS A 41 5.66 -4.46 10.76
N VAL A 42 4.58 -3.98 10.15
CA VAL A 42 3.45 -3.40 10.88
C VAL A 42 2.14 -4.04 10.43
N LEU A 43 1.35 -4.49 11.40
CA LEU A 43 0.09 -5.16 11.15
C LEU A 43 -1.03 -4.47 11.93
N PHE A 44 -1.97 -3.87 11.20
CA PHE A 44 -3.21 -3.29 11.69
C PHE A 44 -4.38 -4.15 11.21
N ARG A 45 -4.90 -5.03 12.09
CA ARG A 45 -6.02 -5.90 11.75
C ARG A 45 -7.31 -5.41 12.39
N SER A 46 -8.30 -5.04 11.59
CA SER A 46 -9.59 -4.57 12.08
C SER A 46 -9.45 -3.40 13.07
N VAL A 47 -8.42 -2.56 12.88
CA VAL A 47 -8.21 -1.36 13.69
C VAL A 47 -9.14 -0.27 13.17
N ARG A 48 -9.84 0.39 14.09
CA ARG A 48 -10.63 1.58 13.79
C ARG A 48 -9.77 2.79 14.07
N PHE A 49 -9.48 3.58 13.05
CA PHE A 49 -8.69 4.80 13.22
C PHE A 49 -9.60 6.00 13.39
N THR A 50 -9.26 6.89 14.32
CA THR A 50 -9.71 8.27 14.25
C THR A 50 -8.84 9.02 13.25
N LYS A 51 -9.29 10.19 12.79
CA LYS A 51 -8.49 11.02 11.88
C LYS A 51 -7.13 11.39 12.51
N ALA A 52 -7.14 11.83 13.77
CA ALA A 52 -5.93 12.16 14.52
C ALA A 52 -4.98 10.97 14.68
N GLY A 53 -5.53 9.79 15.02
CA GLY A 53 -4.73 8.56 15.12
C GLY A 53 -4.07 8.20 13.79
N PHE A 54 -4.80 8.29 12.68
CA PHE A 54 -4.23 8.00 11.37
C PHE A 54 -3.19 9.04 10.92
N ASP A 55 -3.39 10.33 11.24
CA ASP A 55 -2.43 11.39 10.94
C ASP A 55 -1.11 11.21 11.72
N ALA A 56 -1.18 10.70 12.95
CA ALA A 56 0.00 10.30 13.71
C ALA A 56 0.76 9.15 13.01
N ILE A 57 0.05 8.17 12.44
CA ILE A 57 0.66 7.08 11.67
C ILE A 57 1.30 7.61 10.39
N LEU A 58 0.64 8.50 9.65
CA LEU A 58 1.23 9.13 8.46
C LEU A 58 2.51 9.90 8.80
N SER A 59 2.49 10.64 9.91
CA SER A 59 3.66 11.38 10.38
C SER A 59 4.82 10.45 10.76
N TRP A 60 4.51 9.30 11.35
CA TRP A 60 5.50 8.26 11.63
C TRP A 60 6.03 7.60 10.34
N LEU A 61 5.16 7.21 9.41
CA LEU A 61 5.52 6.61 8.13
C LEU A 61 6.46 7.48 7.30
N ASP A 62 6.32 8.81 7.37
CA ASP A 62 7.21 9.73 6.64
C ASP A 62 8.65 9.76 7.19
N ARG A 63 8.86 9.30 8.43
CA ARG A 63 10.18 9.23 9.09
C ARG A 63 10.83 7.86 9.05
N VAL A 64 10.06 6.80 8.83
CA VAL A 64 10.58 5.42 8.79
C VAL A 64 11.32 5.17 7.48
N THR A 65 12.48 4.52 7.57
CA THR A 65 13.31 4.18 6.40
C THR A 65 13.59 2.68 6.28
N THR A 66 13.04 1.88 7.20
CA THR A 66 13.32 0.44 7.32
C THR A 66 12.10 -0.44 7.12
N LEU A 67 10.97 0.16 6.72
CA LEU A 67 9.71 -0.56 6.57
C LEU A 67 9.82 -1.55 5.42
N ASP A 68 9.52 -2.81 5.68
CA ASP A 68 9.51 -3.88 4.69
C ASP A 68 8.08 -4.32 4.37
N HIS A 69 7.22 -4.38 5.39
CA HIS A 69 5.86 -4.88 5.30
C HIS A 69 4.90 -4.00 6.10
N ILE A 70 3.77 -3.66 5.50
CA ILE A 70 2.62 -3.10 6.23
C ILE A 70 1.32 -3.78 5.81
N ASP A 71 0.50 -4.16 6.78
CA ASP A 71 -0.81 -4.77 6.57
C ASP A 71 -1.89 -3.96 7.27
N TRP A 72 -2.89 -3.49 6.52
CA TRP A 72 -4.02 -2.71 7.01
C TRP A 72 -5.33 -3.52 7.04
N ARG A 73 -5.24 -4.85 7.08
CA ARG A 73 -6.36 -5.76 6.85
C ARG A 73 -7.64 -5.38 7.59
N PHE A 74 -8.76 -5.41 6.87
CA PHE A 74 -10.09 -5.16 7.41
C PHE A 74 -10.24 -3.77 8.06
N SER A 75 -9.50 -2.77 7.59
CA SER A 75 -9.65 -1.36 7.99
C SER A 75 -10.45 -0.58 6.94
N THR A 76 -11.73 -0.33 7.20
CA THR A 76 -12.59 0.47 6.30
C THR A 76 -12.24 1.95 6.28
N PHE A 77 -11.47 2.44 7.27
CA PHE A 77 -11.02 3.82 7.32
C PHE A 77 -10.33 4.24 6.02
N LEU A 78 -9.55 3.33 5.41
CA LEU A 78 -8.82 3.60 4.17
C LEU A 78 -9.73 3.73 2.95
N SER A 79 -10.80 2.93 2.85
CA SER A 79 -11.76 3.06 1.75
C SER A 79 -12.60 4.33 1.87
N ASP A 80 -12.92 4.72 3.10
CA ASP A 80 -13.72 5.91 3.41
C ASP A 80 -12.89 7.20 3.25
N ASN A 81 -11.56 7.11 3.40
CA ASN A 81 -10.61 8.22 3.33
C ASN A 81 -9.52 7.93 2.29
N VAL A 82 -9.90 7.74 1.03
CA VAL A 82 -8.98 7.26 -0.02
C VAL A 82 -7.75 8.14 -0.23
N ASP A 83 -7.84 9.45 -0.06
CA ASP A 83 -6.68 10.35 -0.15
C ASP A 83 -5.65 10.06 0.95
N CYS A 84 -6.12 9.72 2.15
CA CYS A 84 -5.25 9.26 3.25
C CYS A 84 -4.62 7.91 2.91
N ALA A 85 -5.35 7.00 2.27
CA ALA A 85 -4.81 5.72 1.82
C ALA A 85 -3.71 5.90 0.75
N VAL A 86 -3.93 6.75 -0.24
CA VAL A 86 -2.93 7.07 -1.27
C VAL A 86 -1.67 7.67 -0.63
N ARG A 87 -1.83 8.62 0.30
CA ARG A 87 -0.70 9.22 1.01
C ARG A 87 0.05 8.18 1.85
N ALA A 88 -0.67 7.31 2.58
CA ALA A 88 -0.04 6.25 3.36
C ALA A 88 0.79 5.31 2.49
N ILE A 89 0.26 4.90 1.33
CA ILE A 89 0.98 4.07 0.36
C ILE A 89 2.25 4.76 -0.13
N GLN A 90 2.17 6.04 -0.50
CA GLN A 90 3.33 6.81 -0.94
C GLN A 90 4.41 6.87 0.14
N CYS A 91 4.03 7.12 1.39
CA CYS A 91 4.96 7.09 2.51
C CYS A 91 5.58 5.69 2.71
N CYS A 92 4.80 4.62 2.59
CA CYS A 92 5.31 3.25 2.71
C CYS A 92 6.30 2.89 1.59
N VAL A 93 6.00 3.27 0.34
CA VAL A 93 6.92 3.09 -0.80
C VAL A 93 8.21 3.88 -0.57
N LYS A 94 8.12 5.13 -0.13
CA LYS A 94 9.28 5.97 0.21
C LYS A 94 10.12 5.36 1.33
N ALA A 95 9.47 4.74 2.31
CA ALA A 95 10.11 4.02 3.41
C ALA A 95 10.77 2.69 3.01
N GLY A 96 10.61 2.25 1.76
CA GLY A 96 11.21 1.02 1.23
C GLY A 96 10.34 -0.23 1.33
N ALA A 97 9.05 -0.08 1.62
CA ALA A 97 8.15 -1.22 1.77
C ALA A 97 8.13 -2.08 0.50
N ARG A 98 8.20 -3.40 0.71
CA ARG A 98 8.11 -4.43 -0.33
C ARG A 98 6.75 -5.09 -0.38
N PHE A 99 5.97 -4.97 0.70
CA PHE A 99 4.63 -5.52 0.77
C PHE A 99 3.67 -4.55 1.48
N ILE A 100 2.56 -4.26 0.82
CA ILE A 100 1.47 -3.43 1.36
C ILE A 100 0.16 -4.19 1.20
N SER A 101 -0.45 -4.62 2.30
CA SER A 101 -1.77 -5.24 2.28
C SER A 101 -2.87 -4.26 2.62
N LEU A 102 -3.85 -4.17 1.73
CA LEU A 102 -5.13 -3.47 1.87
C LEU A 102 -6.28 -4.48 1.80
N ASN A 103 -6.02 -5.72 2.22
CA ASN A 103 -6.97 -6.80 2.10
C ASN A 103 -8.23 -6.54 2.93
N GLY A 104 -9.41 -6.71 2.34
CA GLY A 104 -10.69 -6.55 3.03
C GLY A 104 -10.95 -5.15 3.57
N CYS A 105 -10.27 -4.12 3.06
CA CYS A 105 -10.41 -2.73 3.54
C CYS A 105 -11.67 -2.02 3.00
N GLY A 106 -12.58 -2.73 2.32
CA GLY A 106 -13.84 -2.15 1.85
C GLY A 106 -13.72 -1.32 0.57
N PHE A 107 -12.62 -1.44 -0.19
CA PHE A 107 -12.52 -0.77 -1.48
C PHE A 107 -13.60 -1.26 -2.46
N GLN A 108 -14.28 -0.31 -3.09
CA GLN A 108 -15.35 -0.49 -4.08
C GLN A 108 -14.99 0.32 -5.34
N LEU A 109 -15.86 0.35 -6.35
CA LEU A 109 -15.55 0.97 -7.66
C LEU A 109 -14.91 2.37 -7.54
N GLN A 110 -15.55 3.31 -6.84
CA GLN A 110 -15.07 4.69 -6.78
C GLN A 110 -13.76 4.82 -6.00
N SER A 111 -13.63 4.17 -4.85
CA SER A 111 -12.41 4.19 -4.04
C SER A 111 -11.26 3.45 -4.73
N THR A 112 -11.52 2.35 -5.44
CA THR A 112 -10.51 1.67 -6.28
C THR A 112 -10.06 2.56 -7.44
N VAL A 113 -10.96 3.29 -8.11
CA VAL A 113 -10.59 4.23 -9.18
C VAL A 113 -9.72 5.37 -8.64
N ALA A 114 -10.05 5.92 -7.48
CA ALA A 114 -9.23 6.93 -6.82
C ALA A 114 -7.86 6.38 -6.40
N LEU A 115 -7.82 5.19 -5.82
CA LEU A 115 -6.58 4.48 -5.47
C LEU A 115 -5.70 4.25 -6.71
N ALA A 116 -6.30 3.83 -7.83
CA ALA A 116 -5.62 3.64 -9.10
C ALA A 116 -4.99 4.94 -9.62
N LYS A 117 -5.65 6.10 -9.46
CA LYS A 117 -5.05 7.40 -9.80
C LYS A 117 -3.79 7.67 -8.97
N GLY A 118 -3.81 7.34 -7.68
CA GLY A 118 -2.65 7.45 -6.79
C GLY A 118 -1.50 6.53 -7.19
N PHE A 119 -1.81 5.30 -7.61
CA PHE A 119 -0.80 4.32 -8.03
C PHE A 119 0.01 4.76 -9.26
N ARG A 120 -0.55 5.55 -10.17
CA ARG A 120 0.12 6.00 -11.41
C ARG A 120 1.47 6.70 -11.21
N TYR A 121 1.74 7.16 -9.99
CA TYR A 121 2.98 7.87 -9.63
C TYR A 121 3.99 6.98 -8.91
N ILE A 122 3.70 5.70 -8.71
CA ILE A 122 4.60 4.78 -8.03
C ILE A 122 5.64 4.26 -9.01
N ARG A 123 6.89 4.64 -8.75
CA ARG A 123 8.08 4.08 -9.40
C ARG A 123 8.98 3.54 -8.30
N SER A 124 8.91 2.24 -8.06
CA SER A 124 9.68 1.63 -6.99
C SER A 124 11.04 1.17 -7.50
N ARG A 125 12.09 1.42 -6.71
CA ARG A 125 13.44 0.87 -6.98
C ARG A 125 13.51 -0.63 -6.75
N HIS A 126 12.61 -1.17 -5.94
CA HIS A 126 12.53 -2.59 -5.61
C HIS A 126 11.15 -3.12 -5.99
N SER A 127 11.05 -4.43 -6.20
CA SER A 127 9.74 -5.05 -6.37
C SER A 127 8.87 -4.79 -5.13
N ILE A 128 7.67 -4.26 -5.36
CA ILE A 128 6.65 -4.05 -4.33
C ILE A 128 5.37 -4.79 -4.71
N GLU A 129 4.81 -5.52 -3.75
CA GLU A 129 3.53 -6.21 -3.88
C GLU A 129 2.44 -5.48 -3.10
N PHE A 130 1.30 -5.29 -3.76
CA PHE A 130 0.06 -4.84 -3.15
C PHE A 130 -0.94 -5.99 -3.05
N ASP A 131 -1.40 -6.30 -1.84
CA ASP A 131 -2.55 -7.18 -1.64
C ASP A 131 -3.84 -6.38 -1.57
N LEU A 132 -4.65 -6.48 -2.63
CA LEU A 132 -5.97 -5.86 -2.70
C LEU A 132 -7.09 -6.91 -2.59
N GLY A 133 -6.79 -8.11 -2.09
CA GLY A 133 -7.74 -9.20 -1.90
C GLY A 133 -8.94 -8.82 -1.02
N SER A 134 -10.03 -9.59 -1.15
CA SER A 134 -11.25 -9.42 -0.35
C SER A 134 -11.89 -8.01 -0.40
N ASN A 135 -11.56 -7.18 -1.39
CA ASN A 135 -12.23 -5.92 -1.71
C ASN A 135 -13.24 -6.15 -2.84
N ARG A 136 -14.37 -5.43 -2.87
CA ARG A 136 -15.40 -5.61 -3.92
C ARG A 136 -14.97 -4.92 -5.22
N MET A 137 -14.12 -5.59 -5.98
CA MET A 137 -13.42 -5.05 -7.14
C MET A 137 -14.22 -5.22 -8.43
N TYR A 138 -15.09 -4.24 -8.70
CA TYR A 138 -15.84 -4.19 -9.96
C TYR A 138 -14.91 -4.06 -11.18
N LEU A 139 -15.38 -4.50 -12.35
CA LEU A 139 -14.64 -4.48 -13.62
C LEU A 139 -14.03 -3.09 -13.93
N GLY A 140 -14.77 -2.01 -13.65
CA GLY A 140 -14.27 -0.65 -13.83
C GLY A 140 -13.07 -0.31 -12.94
N GLY A 141 -13.04 -0.82 -11.70
CA GLY A 141 -11.92 -0.67 -10.78
C GLY A 141 -10.70 -1.45 -11.28
N THR A 142 -10.88 -2.69 -11.72
CA THR A 142 -9.78 -3.50 -12.27
C THR A 142 -9.19 -2.88 -13.55
N ARG A 143 -10.03 -2.34 -14.44
CA ARG A 143 -9.58 -1.58 -15.61
C ARG A 143 -8.77 -0.33 -15.22
N ALA A 144 -9.18 0.37 -14.16
CA ALA A 144 -8.44 1.52 -13.66
C ALA A 144 -7.06 1.11 -13.12
N LEU A 145 -6.97 -0.01 -12.39
CA LEU A 145 -5.70 -0.55 -11.91
C LEU A 145 -4.77 -1.00 -13.04
N LEU A 146 -5.30 -1.68 -14.07
CA LEU A 146 -4.54 -2.04 -15.27
C LEU A 146 -3.93 -0.81 -15.95
N LYS A 147 -4.74 0.23 -16.15
CA LYS A 147 -4.27 1.51 -16.70
C LYS A 147 -3.22 2.17 -15.81
N ALA A 148 -3.37 2.05 -14.49
CA ALA A 148 -2.41 2.62 -13.55
C ALA A 148 -1.05 1.90 -13.60
N LEU A 149 -1.08 0.57 -13.62
CA LEU A 149 0.11 -0.27 -13.67
C LEU A 149 0.96 -0.04 -14.93
N GLY A 150 0.34 0.32 -16.05
CA GLY A 150 1.09 0.70 -17.26
C GLY A 150 1.96 1.95 -17.10
N ALA A 151 1.74 2.75 -16.04
CA ALA A 151 2.59 3.89 -15.69
C ALA A 151 3.55 3.61 -14.52
N CYS A 152 3.41 2.45 -13.86
CA CYS A 152 4.25 2.05 -12.73
C CYS A 152 5.49 1.26 -13.19
N THR A 153 6.46 1.12 -12.30
CA THR A 153 7.57 0.16 -12.46
C THR A 153 7.81 -0.62 -11.18
N ASN A 154 8.13 -1.91 -11.32
CA ASN A 154 8.39 -2.84 -10.23
C ASN A 154 7.22 -3.00 -9.24
N VAL A 155 5.98 -2.88 -9.71
CA VAL A 155 4.76 -3.03 -8.91
C VAL A 155 4.01 -4.29 -9.31
N SER A 156 3.66 -5.12 -8.34
CA SER A 156 2.72 -6.24 -8.49
C SER A 156 1.48 -5.99 -7.63
N MET A 157 0.32 -6.37 -8.13
CA MET A 157 -0.95 -6.33 -7.40
C MET A 157 -1.59 -7.71 -7.47
N ARG A 158 -2.01 -8.24 -6.31
CA ARG A 158 -2.83 -9.43 -6.24
C ARG A 158 -4.27 -9.09 -5.92
N LEU A 159 -5.17 -9.69 -6.68
CA LEU A 159 -6.62 -9.52 -6.57
C LEU A 159 -7.28 -10.90 -6.43
N HIS A 160 -8.34 -11.04 -5.63
CA HIS A 160 -9.00 -12.34 -5.41
C HIS A 160 -10.23 -12.52 -6.30
N SER A 161 -10.34 -13.67 -6.97
CA SER A 161 -11.35 -14.03 -7.98
C SER A 161 -12.78 -13.86 -7.51
N ASP A 162 -13.03 -14.14 -6.22
CA ASP A 162 -14.36 -14.07 -5.60
C ASP A 162 -14.96 -12.64 -5.65
N THR A 163 -14.16 -11.68 -6.11
CA THR A 163 -14.51 -10.25 -6.16
C THR A 163 -14.33 -9.60 -7.53
N ILE A 164 -13.90 -10.33 -8.56
CA ILE A 164 -13.52 -9.75 -9.87
C ILE A 164 -14.39 -10.36 -10.98
N PRO A 165 -15.10 -9.54 -11.76
CA PRO A 165 -15.69 -9.99 -13.02
C PRO A 165 -14.56 -10.40 -13.98
N LEU A 166 -14.68 -11.57 -14.62
CA LEU A 166 -13.71 -12.06 -15.61
C LEU A 166 -13.39 -10.97 -16.65
N ILE A 167 -12.14 -10.49 -16.65
CA ILE A 167 -11.61 -9.69 -17.75
C ILE A 167 -11.37 -10.64 -18.91
N LYS A 168 -12.08 -10.42 -20.01
CA LYS A 168 -11.90 -11.19 -21.25
C LYS A 168 -10.66 -10.70 -21.98
N ASP A 169 -9.99 -11.59 -22.72
CA ASP A 169 -8.83 -11.22 -23.54
C ASP A 169 -9.16 -10.15 -24.61
N SER A 170 -10.42 -10.04 -25.02
CA SER A 170 -10.90 -9.00 -25.92
C SER A 170 -11.13 -7.64 -25.26
N ASP A 171 -10.87 -7.49 -23.96
CA ASP A 171 -11.02 -6.21 -23.26
C ASP A 171 -9.97 -5.19 -23.75
N ALA A 172 -10.44 -4.09 -24.34
CA ALA A 172 -9.56 -3.06 -24.89
C ALA A 172 -8.58 -2.45 -23.87
N GLN A 173 -8.93 -2.41 -22.57
CA GLN A 173 -8.02 -1.93 -21.53
C GLN A 173 -6.93 -2.95 -21.21
N LEU A 174 -7.26 -4.24 -21.25
CA LEU A 174 -6.26 -5.30 -21.10
C LEU A 174 -5.26 -5.28 -22.26
N THR A 175 -5.74 -5.13 -23.50
CA THR A 175 -4.86 -4.99 -24.68
C THR A 175 -3.93 -3.78 -24.55
N LYS A 176 -4.46 -2.62 -24.12
CA LYS A 176 -3.64 -1.41 -23.91
C LYS A 176 -2.62 -1.58 -22.77
N ALA A 177 -3.01 -2.23 -21.68
CA ALA A 177 -2.12 -2.50 -20.56
C ALA A 177 -0.98 -3.43 -20.99
N ARG A 178 -1.29 -4.52 -21.71
CA ARG A 178 -0.29 -5.44 -22.29
C ARG A 178 0.67 -4.74 -23.24
N ALA A 179 0.16 -3.84 -24.09
CA ALA A 179 1.00 -3.02 -24.97
C ALA A 179 1.95 -2.08 -24.20
N SER A 180 1.64 -1.77 -22.93
CA SER A 180 2.50 -1.00 -22.03
C SER A 180 3.41 -1.90 -21.16
N GLY A 181 3.49 -3.20 -21.46
CA GLY A 181 4.30 -4.18 -20.74
C GLY A 181 3.68 -4.72 -19.44
N VAL A 182 2.40 -4.43 -19.17
CA VAL A 182 1.69 -5.02 -18.01
C VAL A 182 1.41 -6.50 -18.28
N THR A 183 1.76 -7.35 -17.32
CA THR A 183 1.41 -8.78 -17.36
C THR A 183 0.21 -9.07 -16.48
N VAL A 184 -0.61 -10.03 -16.92
CA VAL A 184 -1.83 -10.45 -16.24
C VAL A 184 -1.85 -11.97 -16.21
N GLU A 185 -1.90 -12.55 -15.01
CA GLU A 185 -1.80 -13.98 -14.79
C GLU A 185 -2.85 -14.44 -13.79
N TRP A 186 -3.48 -15.57 -14.06
CA TRP A 186 -4.37 -16.25 -13.11
C TRP A 186 -3.64 -17.42 -12.47
N THR A 187 -3.57 -17.42 -11.13
CA THR A 187 -3.02 -18.52 -10.33
C THR A 187 -4.10 -19.00 -9.36
N GLY A 188 -4.82 -20.06 -9.74
CA GLY A 188 -5.99 -20.53 -8.99
C GLY A 188 -7.07 -19.45 -8.88
N LYS A 189 -7.32 -18.97 -7.67
CA LYS A 189 -8.29 -17.91 -7.37
C LYS A 189 -7.68 -16.51 -7.33
N ILE A 190 -6.42 -16.34 -7.70
CA ILE A 190 -5.72 -15.06 -7.59
C ILE A 190 -5.44 -14.54 -9.00
N LEU A 191 -5.82 -13.30 -9.25
CA LEU A 191 -5.42 -12.53 -10.42
C LEU A 191 -4.23 -11.67 -10.05
N TRP A 192 -3.10 -11.92 -10.68
CA TRP A 192 -1.89 -11.12 -10.58
C TRP A 192 -1.86 -10.11 -11.72
N LEU A 193 -1.66 -8.84 -11.36
CA LEU A 193 -1.38 -7.77 -12.30
C LEU A 193 0.03 -7.24 -12.00
N ARG A 194 0.91 -7.18 -12.98
CA ARG A 194 2.29 -6.71 -12.76
C ARG A 194 2.67 -5.65 -13.77
N SER A 195 3.24 -4.55 -13.27
CA SER A 195 3.81 -3.52 -14.12
C SER A 195 5.07 -4.03 -14.83
N PRO A 196 5.59 -3.29 -15.82
CA PRO A 196 6.93 -3.51 -16.32
C PRO A 196 7.97 -3.50 -15.19
N VAL A 197 9.02 -4.29 -15.39
CA VAL A 197 10.23 -4.21 -14.57
C VAL A 197 11.02 -3.02 -15.11
N GLY A 198 11.34 -2.05 -14.26
CA GLY A 198 12.17 -0.93 -14.67
C GLY A 198 13.62 -1.38 -14.82
N ASP A 199 14.31 -0.97 -15.89
CA ASP A 199 15.76 -1.17 -16.01
C ASP A 199 16.46 -0.54 -14.82
N LEU A 200 17.12 -1.37 -14.01
CA LEU A 200 17.89 -0.94 -12.85
C LEU A 200 19.21 -0.25 -13.27
N ASP A 201 19.56 -0.28 -14.56
CA ASP A 201 20.88 0.11 -15.09
C ASP A 201 20.86 1.27 -16.11
N ALA A 202 19.78 2.06 -16.17
CA ALA A 202 19.84 3.34 -16.88
C ALA A 202 20.68 4.33 -16.07
N THR A 203 21.99 4.15 -16.13
CA THR A 203 23.01 5.10 -15.69
C THR A 203 22.63 6.46 -16.28
N PRO A 204 22.48 7.54 -15.48
CA PRO A 204 22.24 8.85 -16.06
C PRO A 204 23.41 9.18 -16.97
N ALA A 205 23.13 9.41 -18.26
CA ALA A 205 24.12 9.94 -19.18
C ALA A 205 24.68 11.24 -18.58
N LYS A 206 26.00 11.27 -18.41
CA LYS A 206 26.76 12.45 -17.96
C LYS A 206 26.61 13.60 -18.94
#